data_AF-A0A2R6K924-F1
#
_entry.id   AF-A0A2R6K924-F1
#
_cell.length_a   1.000
_cell.length_b   1.000
_cell.length_c   1.000
_cell.angle_alpha   90.00
_cell.angle_beta   90.00
_cell.angle_gamma   90.00
#
_symmetry.space_group_name_H-M   'P 1'
#
loop_
_entity.id
_entity.type
_entity.pdbx_description
1 polymer ?
#
loop_
_entity_poly.entity_id
_entity_poly.type
_entity_poly.pdbx_seq_one_letter_code
_entity_poly.pdbx_strand_id
1 'polypeptide(L)'
;MRSTQVTFRMSIDREREFLRQYMIDAWDRLTTLETVDSAWFWRFGSTAEHDPIELEGGEVVDGGGVILVVNGAPDPDPAVAAERERWERLQSEGLLDDWETKGFRPAYENARAKMIENFGERGGELMYRLRPLATETTLAMLEEFNENLPPVGEPTDKNPVPVGEWVLLHLLMKQNGHDWHEEIDACRKAVHNRVQSLRSFHGPETALEALDSVIADLETARESLEEAT
;
A
#
# COMPACT_ATOMS: atom_id res chain seq x y z
N MET A 1 -23.56 -2.97 -4.72
CA MET A 1 -22.34 -3.02 -3.87
C MET A 1 -22.00 -1.59 -3.50
N ARG A 2 -21.79 -1.34 -2.21
CA ARG A 2 -21.35 -0.04 -1.67
C ARG A 2 -19.97 -0.19 -1.06
N SER A 3 -19.29 0.93 -0.88
CA SER A 3 -18.03 0.97 -0.15
C SER A 3 -18.12 2.01 0.97
N THR A 4 -17.44 1.74 2.08
CA THR A 4 -17.30 2.65 3.21
C THR A 4 -15.81 2.81 3.46
N GLN A 5 -15.38 4.07 3.58
CA GLN A 5 -14.01 4.42 3.93
C GLN A 5 -13.96 4.80 5.40
N VAL A 6 -12.98 4.26 6.11
CA VAL A 6 -12.63 4.68 7.47
C VAL A 6 -11.22 5.24 7.43
N THR A 7 -11.07 6.49 7.85
CA THR A 7 -9.77 7.16 7.98
C THR A 7 -9.40 7.19 9.45
N PHE A 8 -8.37 6.44 9.83
CA PHE A 8 -7.77 6.45 11.17
C PHE A 8 -6.61 7.43 11.21
N ARG A 9 -6.56 8.32 12.21
CA ARG A 9 -5.50 9.31 12.38
C ARG A 9 -4.69 9.03 13.65
N MET A 10 -3.38 9.05 13.53
CA MET A 10 -2.43 8.78 14.63
C MET A 10 -1.05 9.36 14.31
N SER A 11 -0.11 9.36 15.25
CA SER A 11 1.29 9.67 14.93
C SER A 11 1.91 8.59 14.02
N ILE A 12 2.87 8.96 13.17
CA ILE A 12 3.56 8.05 12.24
C ILE A 12 4.15 6.84 12.99
N ASP A 13 4.78 7.09 14.14
CA ASP A 13 5.40 6.06 14.97
C ASP A 13 4.40 5.02 15.52
N ARG A 14 3.10 5.32 15.53
CA ARG A 14 2.05 4.44 16.04
C ARG A 14 1.39 3.60 14.95
N GLU A 15 1.60 3.89 13.67
CA GLU A 15 0.92 3.17 12.58
C GLU A 15 1.19 1.67 12.62
N ARG A 16 2.46 1.28 12.81
CA ARG A 16 2.83 -0.13 12.86
C ARG A 16 2.18 -0.84 14.05
N GLU A 17 2.18 -0.18 15.21
CA GLU A 17 1.55 -0.73 16.41
C GLU A 17 0.04 -0.86 16.25
N PHE A 18 -0.61 0.14 15.65
CA PHE A 18 -2.03 0.07 15.30
C PHE A 18 -2.33 -1.10 14.34
N LEU A 19 -1.52 -1.28 13.30
CA LEU A 19 -1.71 -2.40 12.38
C LEU A 19 -1.55 -3.75 13.07
N ARG A 20 -0.57 -3.87 13.98
CA ARG A 20 -0.34 -5.12 14.73
C ARG A 20 -1.44 -5.40 15.77
N GLN A 21 -1.81 -4.41 16.58
CA GLN A 21 -2.78 -4.61 17.66
C GLN A 21 -4.23 -4.70 17.17
N TYR A 22 -4.55 -4.03 16.06
CA TYR A 22 -5.92 -3.94 15.58
C TYR A 22 -6.10 -4.58 14.21
N MET A 23 -5.31 -4.20 13.20
CA MET A 23 -5.63 -4.54 11.82
C MET A 23 -5.49 -6.05 11.52
N ILE A 24 -4.50 -6.73 12.10
CA ILE A 24 -4.33 -8.19 11.97
C ILE A 24 -5.62 -8.90 12.42
N ASP A 25 -6.03 -8.68 13.68
CA ASP A 25 -7.24 -9.31 14.22
C ASP A 25 -8.54 -8.81 13.54
N ALA A 26 -8.58 -7.55 13.13
CA ALA A 26 -9.73 -6.97 12.47
C ALA A 26 -9.95 -7.55 11.08
N TRP A 27 -8.88 -7.95 10.39
CA TRP A 27 -8.97 -8.50 9.05
C TRP A 27 -9.80 -9.77 9.01
N ASP A 28 -9.52 -10.72 9.90
CA ASP A 28 -10.28 -11.97 10.02
C ASP A 28 -11.74 -11.70 10.38
N ARG A 29 -12.01 -10.76 11.30
CA ARG A 29 -13.38 -10.39 11.65
C ARG A 29 -14.12 -9.78 10.47
N LEU A 30 -13.52 -8.85 9.75
CA LEU A 30 -14.18 -8.15 8.65
C LEU A 30 -14.43 -9.07 7.46
N THR A 31 -13.45 -9.89 7.09
CA THR A 31 -13.52 -10.73 5.88
C THR A 31 -14.37 -11.99 6.05
N THR A 32 -14.75 -12.33 7.28
CA THR A 32 -15.68 -13.44 7.56
C THR A 32 -17.15 -13.03 7.63
N LEU A 33 -17.45 -11.72 7.59
CA LEU A 33 -18.82 -11.23 7.60
C LEU A 33 -19.46 -11.38 6.21
N GLU A 34 -20.66 -12.00 6.16
CA GLU A 34 -21.41 -12.18 4.90
C GLU A 34 -21.74 -10.86 4.18
N THR A 35 -21.74 -9.74 4.91
CA THR A 35 -22.02 -8.41 4.37
C THR A 35 -20.78 -7.74 3.74
N VAL A 36 -19.60 -8.35 3.86
CA VAL A 36 -18.33 -7.81 3.34
C VAL A 36 -17.87 -8.66 2.16
N ASP A 37 -17.81 -8.03 0.99
CA ASP A 37 -17.32 -8.65 -0.24
C ASP A 37 -15.78 -8.58 -0.34
N SER A 38 -15.20 -7.45 0.06
CA SER A 38 -13.75 -7.26 0.13
C SER A 38 -13.38 -6.06 0.99
N ALA A 39 -12.18 -6.05 1.55
CA ALA A 39 -11.60 -4.89 2.19
C ALA A 39 -10.16 -4.68 1.70
N TRP A 40 -9.56 -3.53 2.02
CA TRP A 40 -8.11 -3.31 1.94
C TRP A 40 -7.76 -2.05 2.72
N PHE A 41 -6.50 -1.90 3.09
CA PHE A 41 -6.01 -0.65 3.67
C PHE A 41 -4.77 -0.12 2.95
N TRP A 42 -4.45 1.13 3.25
CA TRP A 42 -3.14 1.71 2.97
C TRP A 42 -2.78 2.72 4.05
N ARG A 43 -1.49 2.91 4.27
CA ARG A 43 -0.92 3.87 5.23
C ARG A 43 -0.59 5.17 4.52
N PHE A 44 -0.78 6.31 5.17
CA PHE A 44 -0.40 7.61 4.61
C PHE A 44 0.73 8.31 5.36
N GLY A 45 1.18 7.81 6.52
CA GLY A 45 2.37 8.36 7.19
C GLY A 45 3.66 8.18 6.39
N SER A 46 3.70 7.22 5.45
CA SER A 46 4.85 7.04 4.54
C SER A 46 5.09 8.21 3.59
N THR A 47 4.17 9.17 3.51
CA THR A 47 4.33 10.37 2.67
C THR A 47 4.53 11.64 3.47
N ALA A 48 4.50 11.58 4.79
CA ALA A 48 4.59 12.77 5.64
C ALA A 48 5.92 13.53 5.49
N GLU A 49 6.99 12.87 5.05
CA GLU A 49 8.28 13.51 4.75
C GLU A 49 8.29 14.29 3.42
N HIS A 50 7.23 14.18 2.61
CA HIS A 50 7.22 14.61 1.21
C HIS A 50 5.98 15.44 0.83
N ASP A 51 5.34 16.10 1.79
CA ASP A 51 4.11 16.91 1.68
C ASP A 51 2.80 16.16 1.93
N PRO A 52 1.76 16.86 2.45
CA PRO A 52 0.43 16.29 2.64
C PRO A 52 -0.15 15.73 1.34
N ILE A 53 -0.83 14.58 1.42
CA ILE A 53 -1.52 14.01 0.26
C ILE A 53 -2.90 14.63 0.16
N GLU A 54 -3.21 15.25 -0.97
CA GLU A 54 -4.60 15.51 -1.36
C GLU A 54 -5.24 14.21 -1.84
N LEU A 55 -6.13 13.65 -1.02
CA LEU A 55 -7.03 12.58 -1.43
C LEU A 55 -7.99 13.10 -2.49
N GLU A 56 -8.35 12.24 -3.44
CA GLU A 56 -9.35 12.56 -4.46
C GLU A 56 -10.60 13.18 -3.84
N GLY A 57 -10.90 14.41 -4.27
CA GLY A 57 -12.02 15.25 -3.82
C GLY A 57 -11.70 16.14 -2.61
N GLY A 58 -10.45 16.57 -2.50
CA GLY A 58 -10.05 17.76 -1.74
C GLY A 58 -9.82 17.55 -0.25
N GLU A 59 -9.83 16.31 0.23
CA GLU A 59 -9.42 16.04 1.61
C GLU A 59 -7.91 15.91 1.64
N VAL A 60 -7.25 16.76 2.40
CA VAL A 60 -5.81 16.68 2.60
C VAL A 60 -5.56 15.84 3.85
N VAL A 61 -4.77 14.78 3.72
CA VAL A 61 -4.25 14.01 4.85
C VAL A 61 -2.78 14.36 5.07
N ASP A 62 -2.44 14.57 6.34
CA ASP A 62 -1.12 14.93 6.81
C ASP A 62 -0.82 14.14 8.10
N GLY A 63 0.46 13.93 8.39
CA GLY A 63 0.92 13.10 9.50
C GLY A 63 0.69 11.61 9.26
N GLY A 64 0.45 10.86 10.34
CA GLY A 64 0.28 9.41 10.30
C GLY A 64 -1.18 8.96 10.25
N GLY A 65 -1.40 7.79 9.66
CA GLY A 65 -2.66 7.09 9.74
C GLY A 65 -2.87 6.03 8.68
N VAL A 66 -4.06 5.43 8.76
CA VAL A 66 -4.47 4.29 7.93
C VAL A 66 -5.83 4.58 7.34
N ILE A 67 -5.98 4.34 6.04
CA ILE A 67 -7.27 4.36 5.37
C ILE A 67 -7.69 2.93 5.08
N LEU A 68 -8.79 2.51 5.70
CA LEU A 68 -9.46 1.23 5.45
C LEU A 68 -10.64 1.47 4.51
N VAL A 69 -10.74 0.65 3.46
CA VAL A 69 -11.91 0.60 2.58
C VAL A 69 -12.57 -0.75 2.75
N VAL A 70 -13.86 -0.75 3.10
CA VAL A 70 -14.70 -1.95 3.21
C VAL A 70 -15.75 -1.91 2.12
N ASN A 71 -15.92 -3.00 1.37
CA ASN A 71 -16.87 -3.14 0.29
C ASN A 71 -17.87 -4.24 0.63
N GLY A 72 -19.14 -4.04 0.30
CA GLY A 72 -20.18 -5.01 0.63
C GLY A 72 -21.48 -4.80 -0.14
N ALA A 73 -22.32 -5.83 -0.15
CA ALA A 73 -23.66 -5.80 -0.70
C ALA A 73 -24.72 -6.17 0.37
N PRO A 74 -25.80 -5.39 0.55
CA PRO A 74 -26.07 -4.11 -0.10
C PRO A 74 -25.27 -2.93 0.48
N ASP A 75 -24.75 -3.06 1.72
CA ASP A 75 -24.13 -1.98 2.47
C ASP A 75 -23.11 -2.53 3.50
N PRO A 76 -21.83 -2.07 3.50
CA PRO A 76 -20.84 -2.48 4.50
C PRO A 76 -20.92 -1.71 5.83
N ASP A 77 -21.78 -0.69 5.96
CA ASP A 77 -21.89 0.13 7.17
C ASP A 77 -22.14 -0.66 8.47
N PRO A 78 -22.95 -1.74 8.50
CA PRO A 78 -23.12 -2.55 9.71
C PRO A 78 -21.82 -3.21 10.19
N ALA A 79 -20.98 -3.67 9.25
CA ALA A 79 -19.66 -4.26 9.58
C ALA A 79 -18.73 -3.21 10.19
N VAL A 80 -18.72 -2.00 9.61
CA VAL A 80 -17.97 -0.85 10.13
C VAL A 80 -18.50 -0.42 11.50
N ALA A 81 -19.82 -0.41 11.71
CA ALA A 81 -20.43 -0.05 12.98
C ALA A 81 -20.06 -1.03 14.11
N ALA A 82 -19.93 -2.33 13.80
CA ALA A 82 -19.55 -3.35 14.78
C ALA A 82 -18.12 -3.21 15.33
N GLU A 83 -17.26 -2.45 14.64
CA GLU A 83 -15.88 -2.19 15.06
C GLU A 83 -15.72 -0.91 15.91
N ARG A 84 -16.76 -0.06 16.00
CA ARG A 84 -16.69 1.24 16.70
C ARG A 84 -16.24 1.17 18.15
N GLU A 85 -16.79 0.22 18.92
CA GLU A 85 -16.40 0.04 20.33
C GLU A 85 -14.91 -0.32 20.49
N ARG A 86 -14.30 -0.96 19.49
CA ARG A 86 -12.86 -1.24 19.51
C ARG A 86 -12.06 0.02 19.23
N TRP A 87 -12.48 0.84 18.28
CA TRP A 87 -11.82 2.11 17.97
C TRP A 87 -11.88 3.10 19.12
N GLU A 88 -13.02 3.18 19.82
CA GLU A 88 -13.18 3.96 21.05
C GLU A 88 -12.19 3.51 22.13
N ARG A 89 -11.96 2.19 22.28
CA ARG A 89 -10.93 1.68 23.20
C ARG A 89 -9.53 2.08 22.78
N LEU A 90 -9.17 1.88 21.51
CA LEU A 90 -7.85 2.26 20.98
C LEU A 90 -7.57 3.76 21.14
N GLN A 91 -8.60 4.60 21.01
CA GLN A 91 -8.49 6.03 21.30
C GLN A 91 -8.29 6.31 22.79
N SER A 92 -9.05 5.64 23.66
CA SER A 92 -8.89 5.78 25.11
C SER A 92 -7.52 5.31 25.64
N GLU A 93 -6.92 4.33 24.96
CA GLU A 93 -5.58 3.80 25.24
C GLU A 93 -4.46 4.67 24.62
N GLY A 94 -4.84 5.67 23.81
CA GLY A 94 -3.92 6.59 23.16
C GLY A 94 -3.17 5.99 21.97
N LEU A 95 -3.64 4.89 21.38
CA LEU A 95 -3.08 4.36 20.13
C LEU A 95 -3.63 5.09 18.90
N LEU A 96 -4.87 5.58 18.98
CA LEU A 96 -5.58 6.29 17.94
C LEU A 96 -5.91 7.71 18.40
N ASP A 97 -5.68 8.72 17.57
CA ASP A 97 -6.04 10.10 17.94
C ASP A 97 -7.50 10.39 17.58
N ASP A 98 -7.93 9.99 16.38
CA ASP A 98 -9.29 10.16 15.87
C ASP A 98 -9.60 9.16 14.73
N TRP A 99 -10.87 8.96 14.41
CA TRP A 99 -11.30 8.27 13.20
C TRP A 99 -12.52 8.91 12.57
N GLU A 100 -12.60 8.82 11.25
CA GLU A 100 -13.71 9.34 10.47
C GLU A 100 -14.26 8.25 9.53
N THR A 101 -15.58 8.10 9.49
CA THR A 101 -16.25 7.19 8.55
C THR A 101 -16.95 8.01 7.48
N LYS A 102 -16.67 7.72 6.21
CA LYS A 102 -17.36 8.32 5.06
C LYS A 102 -17.88 7.23 4.14
N GLY A 103 -19.09 7.40 3.64
CA GLY A 103 -19.52 6.65 2.46
C GLY A 103 -18.59 6.95 1.29
N PHE A 104 -18.37 5.97 0.41
CA PHE A 104 -17.56 6.18 -0.78
C PHE A 104 -18.15 7.31 -1.62
N ARG A 105 -17.28 8.22 -2.08
CA ARG A 105 -17.65 9.52 -2.65
C ARG A 105 -18.66 9.42 -3.78
N PRO A 106 -19.56 10.42 -3.96
CA PRO A 106 -20.64 10.40 -4.94
C PRO A 106 -20.18 10.38 -6.41
N ALA A 107 -18.89 10.66 -6.70
CA ALA A 107 -18.34 10.56 -8.06
C ALA A 107 -18.29 9.12 -8.58
N TYR A 108 -18.24 8.13 -7.69
CA TYR A 108 -18.18 6.72 -8.05
C TYR A 108 -19.23 5.93 -7.28
N GLU A 109 -19.85 4.95 -7.93
CA GLU A 109 -20.83 4.08 -7.27
C GLU A 109 -20.21 3.28 -6.11
N ASN A 110 -18.97 2.83 -6.28
CA ASN A 110 -18.19 2.08 -5.32
C ASN A 110 -16.70 2.06 -5.74
N ALA A 111 -15.86 1.47 -4.91
CA ALA A 111 -14.43 1.41 -5.15
C ALA A 111 -14.03 0.60 -6.40
N ARG A 112 -14.82 -0.40 -6.80
CA ARG A 112 -14.58 -1.15 -8.06
C ARG A 112 -14.82 -0.26 -9.28
N ALA A 113 -15.93 0.48 -9.30
CA ALA A 113 -16.24 1.43 -10.37
C ALA A 113 -15.11 2.46 -10.55
N LYS A 114 -14.58 2.99 -9.45
CA LYS A 114 -13.40 3.87 -9.47
C LYS A 114 -12.19 3.21 -10.13
N MET A 115 -11.88 1.95 -9.81
CA MET A 115 -10.74 1.27 -10.42
C MET A 115 -10.93 1.07 -11.94
N ILE A 116 -12.15 0.73 -12.39
CA ILE A 116 -12.46 0.58 -13.82
C ILE A 116 -12.28 1.91 -14.56
N GLU A 117 -12.72 3.02 -13.97
CA GLU A 117 -12.55 4.34 -14.59
C GLU A 117 -11.08 4.73 -14.71
N ASN A 118 -10.28 4.50 -13.65
CA ASN A 118 -8.88 4.92 -13.62
C ASN A 118 -7.93 4.01 -14.42
N PHE A 119 -8.24 2.71 -14.54
CA PHE A 119 -7.33 1.70 -15.12
C PHE A 119 -7.93 0.94 -16.31
N GLY A 120 -9.10 1.34 -16.79
CA GLY A 120 -9.88 0.61 -17.79
C GLY A 120 -10.49 -0.69 -17.24
N GLU A 121 -11.32 -1.37 -18.02
CA GLU A 121 -12.06 -2.55 -17.57
C GLU A 121 -11.14 -3.65 -17.01
N ARG A 122 -10.17 -4.14 -17.82
CA ARG A 122 -9.28 -5.21 -17.37
C ARG A 122 -8.34 -4.77 -16.26
N GLY A 123 -7.73 -3.58 -16.38
CA GLY A 123 -6.78 -3.08 -15.39
C GLY A 123 -7.45 -2.76 -14.07
N GLY A 124 -8.66 -2.20 -14.11
CA GLY A 124 -9.47 -1.89 -12.94
C GLY A 124 -9.90 -3.13 -12.17
N GLU A 125 -10.34 -4.18 -12.87
CA GLU A 125 -10.65 -5.46 -12.23
C GLU A 125 -9.43 -6.09 -11.57
N LEU A 126 -8.27 -6.03 -12.23
CA LEU A 126 -7.03 -6.52 -11.64
C LEU A 126 -6.65 -5.71 -10.40
N MET A 127 -6.65 -4.38 -10.47
CA MET A 127 -6.34 -3.51 -9.34
C MET A 127 -7.30 -3.71 -8.16
N TYR A 128 -8.59 -3.85 -8.42
CA TYR A 128 -9.58 -4.12 -7.38
C TYR A 128 -9.30 -5.45 -6.66
N ARG A 129 -8.96 -6.50 -7.41
CA ARG A 129 -8.67 -7.84 -6.85
C ARG A 129 -7.30 -7.97 -6.19
N LEU A 130 -6.31 -7.19 -6.63
CA LEU A 130 -4.95 -7.22 -6.07
C LEU A 130 -4.87 -6.53 -4.70
N ARG A 131 -5.74 -5.57 -4.40
CA ARG A 131 -5.70 -4.80 -3.13
C ARG A 131 -5.94 -5.64 -1.87
N PRO A 132 -6.94 -6.54 -1.81
CA PRO A 132 -7.08 -7.46 -0.69
C PRO A 132 -5.84 -8.36 -0.52
N LEU A 133 -5.28 -8.89 -1.62
CA LEU A 133 -4.08 -9.73 -1.58
C LEU A 133 -2.84 -8.97 -1.06
N ALA A 134 -2.67 -7.72 -1.47
CA ALA A 134 -1.62 -6.86 -0.94
C ALA A 134 -1.81 -6.58 0.56
N THR A 135 -3.06 -6.45 1.01
CA THR A 135 -3.40 -6.28 2.42
C THR A 135 -3.03 -7.52 3.23
N GLU A 136 -3.49 -8.70 2.81
CA GLU A 136 -3.17 -9.99 3.43
C GLU A 136 -1.66 -10.23 3.50
N THR A 137 -0.96 -9.95 2.41
CA THR A 137 0.51 -10.06 2.36
C THR A 137 1.17 -9.12 3.36
N THR A 138 0.69 -7.87 3.46
CA THR A 138 1.21 -6.89 4.43
C THR A 138 0.97 -7.35 5.86
N LEU A 139 -0.20 -7.91 6.17
CA LEU A 139 -0.53 -8.40 7.51
C LEU A 139 0.33 -9.63 7.87
N ALA A 140 0.51 -10.57 6.94
CA ALA A 140 1.40 -11.71 7.14
C ALA A 140 2.86 -11.29 7.40
N MET A 141 3.35 -10.26 6.68
CA MET A 141 4.67 -9.68 6.95
C MET A 141 4.73 -9.03 8.34
N LEU A 142 3.67 -8.35 8.77
CA LEU A 142 3.60 -7.76 10.10
C LEU A 142 3.55 -8.81 11.20
N GLU A 143 2.98 -10.00 10.96
CA GLU A 143 3.01 -11.11 11.92
C GLU A 143 4.41 -11.73 12.04
N GLU A 144 5.05 -11.98 10.90
CA GLU A 144 6.35 -12.65 10.82
C GLU A 144 7.50 -11.77 11.35
N PHE A 145 7.53 -10.49 10.96
CA PHE A 145 8.64 -9.60 11.28
C PHE A 145 8.27 -8.64 12.41
N ASN A 146 9.11 -8.54 13.44
CA ASN A 146 8.92 -7.56 14.51
C ASN A 146 9.42 -6.15 14.09
N GLU A 147 10.38 -6.09 13.17
CA GLU A 147 10.96 -4.86 12.63
C GLU A 147 10.37 -4.48 11.26
N ASN A 148 10.57 -3.22 10.86
CA ASN A 148 10.32 -2.79 9.48
C ASN A 148 11.42 -3.36 8.59
N LEU A 149 11.04 -4.15 7.60
CA LEU A 149 11.99 -4.57 6.58
C LEU A 149 12.31 -3.38 5.67
N PRO A 150 13.58 -3.14 5.34
CA PRO A 150 13.91 -2.11 4.37
C PRO A 150 13.48 -2.59 2.96
N PRO A 151 13.06 -1.68 2.06
CA PRO A 151 12.74 -2.05 0.67
C PRO A 151 13.90 -2.78 -0.03
N VAL A 152 15.13 -2.32 0.22
CA VAL A 152 16.40 -2.94 -0.19
C VAL A 152 17.29 -3.02 1.03
N GLY A 153 17.89 -4.19 1.28
CA GLY A 153 18.76 -4.39 2.44
C GLY A 153 20.09 -3.64 2.33
N GLU A 154 20.82 -3.55 3.43
CA GLU A 154 22.19 -3.03 3.41
C GLU A 154 23.17 -4.15 3.00
N PRO A 155 24.12 -3.87 2.08
CA PRO A 155 25.16 -4.83 1.73
C PRO A 155 26.13 -4.99 2.90
N THR A 156 26.18 -6.20 3.47
CA THR A 156 27.09 -6.56 4.56
C THR A 156 27.61 -7.98 4.38
N ASP A 157 28.62 -8.39 5.14
CA ASP A 157 29.09 -9.79 5.15
C ASP A 157 27.98 -10.79 5.50
N LYS A 158 26.96 -10.35 6.23
CA LYS A 158 25.79 -11.17 6.61
C LYS A 158 24.62 -11.02 5.62
N ASN A 159 24.68 -10.04 4.72
CA ASN A 159 23.67 -9.78 3.70
C ASN A 159 24.35 -9.31 2.39
N PRO A 160 25.05 -10.21 1.68
CA PRO A 160 25.85 -9.83 0.51
C PRO A 160 25.01 -9.50 -0.74
N VAL A 161 23.73 -9.89 -0.79
CA VAL A 161 22.80 -9.66 -1.93
C VAL A 161 21.72 -8.62 -1.58
N PRO A 162 22.08 -7.59 -0.80
CA PRO A 162 21.19 -6.68 -0.06
C PRO A 162 19.69 -7.08 0.01
N VAL A 163 19.39 -8.20 0.66
CA VAL A 163 18.02 -8.72 0.80
C VAL A 163 17.19 -7.77 1.65
N GLY A 164 16.03 -7.39 1.11
CA GLY A 164 14.98 -6.57 1.76
C GLY A 164 13.60 -6.99 1.25
N GLU A 165 12.59 -6.12 1.34
CA GLU A 165 11.22 -6.42 0.89
C GLU A 165 11.14 -6.75 -0.61
N TRP A 166 12.05 -6.23 -1.45
CA TRP A 166 12.06 -6.51 -2.89
C TRP A 166 12.09 -8.01 -3.21
N VAL A 167 12.72 -8.83 -2.35
CA VAL A 167 12.82 -10.28 -2.56
C VAL A 167 11.44 -10.95 -2.51
N LEU A 168 10.48 -10.41 -1.76
CA LEU A 168 9.12 -10.94 -1.77
C LEU A 168 8.46 -10.78 -3.14
N LEU A 169 8.67 -9.65 -3.81
CA LEU A 169 8.17 -9.42 -5.17
C LEU A 169 8.80 -10.41 -6.15
N HIS A 170 10.11 -10.63 -6.06
CA HIS A 170 10.82 -11.64 -6.84
C HIS A 170 10.22 -13.05 -6.62
N LEU A 171 10.00 -13.44 -5.37
CA LEU A 171 9.44 -14.75 -5.02
C LEU A 171 8.02 -14.92 -5.54
N LEU A 172 7.17 -13.88 -5.43
CA LEU A 172 5.81 -13.91 -5.96
C LEU A 172 5.81 -14.05 -7.49
N MET A 173 6.66 -13.30 -8.21
CA MET A 173 6.77 -13.40 -9.67
C MET A 173 7.21 -14.81 -10.08
N LYS A 174 8.26 -15.33 -9.43
CA LYS A 174 8.79 -16.68 -9.68
C LYS A 174 7.76 -17.78 -9.41
N GLN A 175 7.02 -17.70 -8.30
CA GLN A 175 5.98 -18.68 -7.96
C GLN A 175 4.80 -18.65 -8.93
N ASN A 176 4.52 -17.50 -9.54
CA ASN A 176 3.52 -17.37 -10.60
C ASN A 176 4.03 -17.79 -11.99
N GLY A 177 5.28 -18.28 -12.08
CA GLY A 177 5.86 -18.82 -13.31
C GLY A 177 6.47 -17.77 -14.23
N HIS A 178 6.72 -16.56 -13.72
CA HIS A 178 7.39 -15.52 -14.51
C HIS A 178 8.90 -15.75 -14.56
N ASP A 179 9.48 -15.47 -15.73
CA ASP A 179 10.93 -15.51 -15.93
C ASP A 179 11.62 -14.18 -15.60
N TRP A 180 12.95 -14.16 -15.70
CA TRP A 180 13.75 -12.97 -15.41
C TRP A 180 13.49 -11.81 -16.37
N HIS A 181 13.09 -12.07 -17.62
CA HIS A 181 12.78 -11.02 -18.59
C HIS A 181 11.45 -10.35 -18.26
N GLU A 182 10.44 -11.14 -17.90
CA GLU A 182 9.15 -10.63 -17.44
C GLU A 182 9.28 -9.84 -16.13
N GLU A 183 10.15 -10.27 -15.21
CA GLU A 183 10.48 -9.53 -13.99
C GLU A 183 11.16 -8.20 -14.31
N ILE A 184 12.10 -8.16 -15.25
CA ILE A 184 12.71 -6.90 -15.73
C ILE A 184 11.65 -5.97 -16.33
N ASP A 185 10.70 -6.48 -17.13
CA ASP A 185 9.63 -5.67 -17.70
C ASP A 185 8.69 -5.11 -16.62
N ALA A 186 8.37 -5.89 -15.59
CA ALA A 186 7.61 -5.42 -14.43
C ALA A 186 8.36 -4.31 -13.68
N CYS A 187 9.65 -4.50 -13.40
CA CYS A 187 10.50 -3.50 -12.75
C CYS A 187 10.58 -2.21 -13.58
N ARG A 188 10.76 -2.29 -14.89
CA ARG A 188 10.75 -1.12 -15.79
C ARG A 188 9.43 -0.35 -15.71
N LYS A 189 8.30 -1.08 -15.70
CA LYS A 189 6.97 -0.45 -15.55
C LYS A 189 6.82 0.23 -14.19
N ALA A 190 7.30 -0.40 -13.11
CA ALA A 190 7.27 0.15 -11.77
C ALA A 190 8.10 1.44 -11.67
N VAL A 191 9.35 1.42 -12.13
CA VAL A 191 10.23 2.61 -12.17
C VAL A 191 9.57 3.75 -12.94
N HIS A 192 9.11 3.49 -14.16
CA HIS A 192 8.43 4.53 -14.96
C HIS A 192 7.21 5.10 -14.24
N ASN A 193 6.40 4.25 -13.61
CA ASN A 193 5.23 4.72 -12.87
C ASN A 193 5.62 5.58 -11.66
N ARG A 194 6.63 5.18 -10.88
CA ARG A 194 7.10 5.94 -9.71
C ARG A 194 7.73 7.27 -10.10
N VAL A 195 8.53 7.33 -11.16
CA VAL A 195 9.07 8.61 -11.68
C VAL A 195 7.95 9.56 -12.10
N GLN A 196 6.88 9.06 -12.75
CA GLN A 196 5.73 9.90 -13.06
C GLN A 196 4.98 10.36 -11.80
N SER A 197 4.86 9.50 -10.78
CA SER A 197 4.31 9.91 -9.48
C SER A 197 5.16 10.99 -8.82
N LEU A 198 6.49 10.83 -8.76
CA LEU A 198 7.40 11.86 -8.24
C LEU A 198 7.23 13.18 -8.98
N ARG A 199 7.10 13.14 -10.32
CA ARG A 199 6.85 14.34 -11.10
C ARG A 199 5.53 15.01 -10.73
N SER A 200 4.47 14.22 -10.53
CA SER A 200 3.14 14.74 -10.19
C SER A 200 3.07 15.34 -8.79
N PHE A 201 3.77 14.75 -7.81
CA PHE A 201 3.66 15.16 -6.41
C PHE A 201 4.78 16.09 -5.94
N HIS A 202 6.00 15.96 -6.48
CA HIS A 202 7.18 16.72 -6.03
C HIS A 202 7.86 17.51 -7.17
N GLY A 203 7.28 17.47 -8.37
CA GLY A 203 7.74 18.26 -9.51
C GLY A 203 8.82 17.56 -10.37
N PRO A 204 9.15 18.18 -11.52
CA PRO A 204 9.98 17.54 -12.53
C PRO A 204 11.45 17.36 -12.11
N GLU A 205 12.00 18.23 -11.26
CA GLU A 205 13.41 18.16 -10.84
C GLU A 205 13.67 16.90 -10.00
N THR A 206 12.90 16.66 -8.94
CA THR A 206 12.98 15.44 -8.12
C THR A 206 12.76 14.17 -8.94
N ALA A 207 11.86 14.20 -9.93
CA ALA A 207 11.63 13.06 -10.81
C ALA A 207 12.82 12.76 -11.73
N LEU A 208 13.50 13.80 -12.23
CA LEU A 208 14.70 13.65 -13.05
C LEU A 208 15.88 13.15 -12.21
N GLU A 209 16.10 13.71 -11.01
CA GLU A 209 17.13 13.24 -10.08
C GLU A 209 16.97 11.75 -9.75
N ALA A 210 15.74 11.30 -9.48
CA ALA A 210 15.45 9.90 -9.22
C ALA A 210 15.70 9.01 -10.46
N LEU A 211 15.36 9.49 -11.65
CA LEU A 211 15.61 8.75 -12.90
C LEU A 211 17.12 8.67 -13.22
N ASP A 212 17.85 9.76 -13.03
CA ASP A 212 19.30 9.82 -13.26
C ASP A 212 20.04 8.85 -12.31
N SER A 213 19.61 8.76 -11.05
CA SER A 213 20.13 7.76 -10.11
C SER A 213 19.93 6.32 -10.61
N VAL A 214 18.74 6.00 -11.13
CA VAL A 214 18.46 4.67 -11.68
C VAL A 214 19.32 4.39 -12.93
N ILE A 215 19.52 5.39 -13.79
CA ILE A 215 20.38 5.26 -14.97
C ILE A 215 21.82 4.95 -14.55
N ALA A 216 22.37 5.69 -13.58
CA ALA A 216 23.73 5.48 -13.09
C ALA A 216 23.94 4.07 -12.49
N ASP A 217 22.95 3.54 -11.76
CA ASP A 217 22.99 2.18 -11.23
C ASP A 217 23.01 1.13 -12.36
N LEU A 218 22.20 1.32 -13.41
CA LEU A 218 22.16 0.43 -14.56
C LEU A 218 23.44 0.50 -15.41
N GLU A 219 24.06 1.67 -15.52
CA GLU A 219 25.38 1.84 -16.16
C GLU A 219 26.47 1.10 -15.37
N THR A 220 26.48 1.22 -14.04
CA THR A 220 27.39 0.47 -13.17
C THR A 220 27.21 -1.05 -13.30
N ALA A 221 25.96 -1.51 -13.36
CA ALA A 221 25.64 -2.93 -13.57
C ALA A 221 26.12 -3.42 -14.94
N ARG A 222 26.02 -2.58 -15.98
CA ARG A 222 26.54 -2.88 -17.31
C ARG A 222 28.05 -3.03 -17.31
N GLU A 223 28.78 -2.09 -16.69
CA GLU A 223 30.25 -2.17 -16.57
C GLU A 223 30.68 -3.47 -15.89
N SER A 224 30.02 -3.84 -14.79
CA SER A 224 30.31 -5.09 -14.07
C SER A 224 30.11 -6.36 -14.92
N LEU A 225 29.12 -6.36 -15.82
CA LEU A 225 28.88 -7.48 -16.75
C LEU A 225 29.94 -7.53 -17.85
N GLU A 226 30.36 -6.37 -18.37
CA GLU A 226 31.41 -6.27 -19.38
C GLU A 226 32.79 -6.69 -18.81
N GLU A 227 33.09 -6.38 -17.55
CA GLU A 227 34.32 -6.81 -16.85
C GLU A 227 34.38 -8.30 -16.50
N ALA A 228 33.22 -8.94 -16.32
CA ALA A 228 33.12 -10.37 -16.02
C ALA A 228 33.33 -11.28 -17.25
N THR A 229 33.57 -10.69 -18.43
CA THR A 229 33.72 -11.36 -19.72
C THR A 229 35.19 -11.47 -20.15
#